data_AF-A0A3N5GNU2-F1
#
_entry.id   AF-A0A3N5GNU2-F1
#
_cell.length_a   1.000
_cell.length_b   1.000
_cell.length_c   1.000
_cell.angle_alpha   90.00
_cell.angle_beta   90.00
_cell.angle_gamma   90.00
#
_symmetry.space_group_name_H-M   'P 1'
#
loop_
_entity.id
_entity.type
_entity.pdbx_description
1 polymer ?
#
loop_
_entity_poly.entity_id
_entity_poly.type
_entity_poly.pdbx_seq_one_letter_code
_entity_poly.pdbx_strand_id
1 'polypeptide(L)'
;MISAIVTTPPYASFLAEVASHPLVRGFRLNTVMPLREGPQEALERLGQFGQPLWVDLKGRQLRVVGAAIPPFTEIRVSHRIKVQTPVDIFFSDGTEMGRLAAVDGDRLILADGPRRLIGPGESVNIIHS
;
A
#
# COMPACT_ATOMS: atom_id res chain seq x y z
N MET A 1 16.57 9.78 -23.52
CA MET A 1 17.23 8.73 -22.72
C MET A 1 16.33 8.44 -21.53
N ILE A 2 16.06 7.17 -21.20
CA ILE A 2 15.14 6.78 -20.12
C ILE A 2 15.96 6.43 -18.87
N SER A 3 15.46 6.78 -17.69
CA SER A 3 16.00 6.36 -16.39
C SER A 3 14.89 5.77 -15.52
N ALA A 4 15.28 4.90 -14.59
CA ALA A 4 14.36 4.20 -13.70
C ALA A 4 14.74 4.38 -12.22
N ILE A 5 13.71 4.64 -11.41
CA ILE A 5 13.74 4.44 -9.96
C ILE A 5 13.00 3.14 -9.70
N VAL A 6 13.65 2.19 -9.04
CA VAL A 6 13.11 0.84 -8.85
C VAL A 6 12.56 0.69 -7.44
N THR A 7 11.30 0.29 -7.31
CA THR A 7 10.77 -0.11 -5.99
C THR A 7 11.42 -1.40 -5.53
N THR A 8 11.99 -1.39 -4.33
CA THR A 8 12.77 -2.51 -3.80
C THR A 8 11.91 -3.37 -2.87
N PRO A 9 11.55 -4.60 -3.27
CA PRO A 9 10.85 -5.53 -2.38
C PRO A 9 11.70 -5.86 -1.14
N PRO A 10 11.08 -6.15 0.02
CA PRO A 10 11.81 -6.39 1.27
C PRO A 10 12.69 -7.65 1.21
N TYR A 11 12.29 -8.62 0.38
CA TYR A 11 12.95 -9.94 0.24
C TYR A 11 13.66 -10.11 -1.11
N ALA A 12 13.92 -9.03 -1.86
CA ALA A 12 14.56 -9.14 -3.17
C ALA A 12 16.01 -9.59 -3.06
N SER A 13 16.32 -10.77 -3.60
CA SER A 13 17.68 -11.33 -3.67
C SER A 13 18.54 -10.76 -4.80
N PHE A 14 17.93 -10.03 -5.73
CA PHE A 14 18.52 -9.55 -6.99
C PHE A 14 18.91 -8.06 -6.97
N LEU A 15 18.91 -7.41 -5.81
CA LEU A 15 19.14 -5.96 -5.72
C LEU A 15 20.51 -5.51 -6.25
N ALA A 16 21.53 -6.36 -6.16
CA ALA A 16 22.86 -6.08 -6.71
C ALA A 16 22.85 -5.99 -8.24
N GLU A 17 22.13 -6.88 -8.91
CA GLU A 17 21.96 -6.88 -10.37
C GLU A 17 21.15 -5.65 -10.84
N VAL A 18 20.14 -5.26 -10.05
CA VAL A 18 19.36 -4.05 -10.34
C VAL A 18 20.22 -2.81 -10.14
N ALA A 19 21.03 -2.73 -9.08
CA ALA A 19 21.90 -1.60 -8.81
C ALA A 19 22.95 -1.35 -9.90
N SER A 20 23.40 -2.42 -10.59
CA SER A 20 24.39 -2.32 -11.66
C SER A 20 23.79 -2.04 -13.04
N HIS A 21 22.46 -2.09 -13.19
CA HIS A 21 21.81 -1.92 -14.48
C HIS A 21 21.90 -0.45 -14.95
N PRO A 22 22.31 -0.17 -16.21
CA PRO A 22 22.63 1.18 -16.69
C PRO A 22 21.44 2.17 -16.69
N LEU A 23 20.20 1.64 -16.70
CA LEU A 23 18.99 2.45 -16.62
C LEU A 23 18.61 2.83 -15.18
N VAL A 24 19.13 2.12 -14.17
CA VAL A 24 18.76 2.33 -12.78
C VAL A 24 19.53 3.52 -12.22
N ARG A 25 18.79 4.47 -11.67
CA ARG A 25 19.32 5.70 -11.06
C ARG A 25 18.96 5.82 -9.60
N GLY A 26 18.37 4.78 -9.03
CA GLY A 26 17.76 4.92 -7.72
C GLY A 26 16.90 3.77 -7.26
N PHE A 27 16.72 3.73 -5.94
CA PHE A 27 15.80 2.83 -5.27
C PHE A 27 14.67 3.59 -4.59
N ARG A 28 13.47 3.00 -4.60
CA ARG A 28 12.30 3.46 -3.85
C ARG A 28 11.96 2.44 -2.77
N LEU A 29 12.08 2.84 -1.52
CA LEU A 29 11.58 2.09 -0.38
C LEU A 29 10.11 2.45 -0.14
N ASN A 30 9.20 1.54 -0.48
CA ASN A 30 7.78 1.68 -0.18
C ASN A 30 7.50 1.18 1.25
N THR A 31 7.14 2.10 2.16
CA THR A 31 6.97 1.79 3.58
C THR A 31 5.68 1.04 3.93
N VAL A 32 4.80 0.76 2.96
CA VAL A 32 3.63 -0.12 3.17
C VAL A 32 4.01 -1.60 3.16
N MET A 33 5.10 -1.98 2.50
CA MET A 33 5.48 -3.39 2.47
C MET A 33 6.06 -3.80 3.82
N PRO A 34 5.72 -4.99 4.34
CA PRO A 34 6.33 -5.52 5.55
C PRO A 34 7.84 -5.61 5.35
N LEU A 35 8.60 -4.85 6.14
CA LEU A 35 10.04 -4.92 6.08
C LEU A 35 10.50 -6.28 6.63
N ARG A 36 11.55 -6.85 6.01
CA ARG A 36 12.19 -8.07 6.51
C ARG A 36 12.85 -7.82 7.88
N GLU A 37 13.39 -6.62 8.04
CA GLU A 37 14.08 -6.10 9.22
C GLU A 37 13.43 -4.78 9.67
N GLY A 38 14.03 -4.05 10.62
CA GLY A 38 13.54 -2.73 10.99
C GLY A 38 13.80 -1.66 9.92
N PRO A 39 13.21 -0.46 10.05
CA PRO A 39 13.42 0.64 9.10
C PRO A 39 14.89 1.03 8.94
N GLN A 40 15.66 1.03 10.03
CA GLN A 40 17.08 1.40 9.99
C GLN A 40 17.88 0.40 9.17
N GLU A 41 17.69 -0.89 9.43
CA GLU A 41 18.41 -1.97 8.76
C GLU A 41 18.04 -2.05 7.27
N ALA A 42 16.78 -1.76 6.92
CA ALA A 42 16.36 -1.64 5.52
C ALA A 42 17.07 -0.48 4.80
N LEU A 43 17.23 0.68 5.45
CA LEU A 43 17.95 1.82 4.90
C LEU A 43 19.45 1.51 4.76
N GLU A 44 20.07 0.88 5.76
CA GLU A 44 21.48 0.48 5.71
C GLU A 44 21.73 -0.52 4.58
N ARG A 45 20.91 -1.57 4.47
CA ARG A 45 21.01 -2.57 3.39
C ARG A 45 20.87 -1.97 2.01
N LEU A 46 19.94 -1.02 1.82
CA LEU A 46 19.77 -0.35 0.52
C LEU A 46 20.87 0.67 0.24
N GLY A 47 21.38 1.34 1.27
CA GLY A 47 22.46 2.32 1.17
C GLY A 47 23.79 1.71 0.71
N GLN A 48 24.03 0.42 0.97
CA GLN A 48 25.23 -0.30 0.53
C GLN A 48 25.44 -0.31 -0.99
N PHE A 49 24.39 -0.12 -1.78
CA PHE A 49 24.48 -0.11 -3.24
C PHE A 49 24.94 1.23 -3.83
N GLY A 50 25.09 2.29 -3.02
CA GLY A 50 25.53 3.61 -3.48
C GLY A 50 24.54 4.33 -4.42
N GLN A 51 23.37 3.74 -4.66
CA GLN A 51 22.29 4.36 -5.42
C GLN A 51 21.54 5.35 -4.53
N PRO A 52 21.07 6.49 -5.06
CA PRO A 52 20.19 7.37 -4.29
C PRO A 52 18.91 6.62 -3.87
N LEU A 53 18.42 6.92 -2.67
CA LEU A 53 17.30 6.22 -2.04
C LEU A 53 16.14 7.19 -1.77
N TRP A 54 14.98 6.89 -2.33
CA TRP A 54 13.72 7.59 -2.09
C TRP A 54 12.90 6.80 -1.08
N VAL A 55 12.58 7.43 0.05
CA VAL A 55 11.67 6.85 1.05
C VAL A 55 10.26 7.34 0.76
N ASP A 56 9.38 6.43 0.35
CA ASP A 56 7.99 6.75 0.04
C ASP A 56 7.12 6.64 1.29
N LEU A 57 6.92 7.78 1.95
CA LEU A 57 6.11 7.92 3.16
C LEU A 57 4.63 7.93 2.81
N LYS A 58 3.85 7.03 3.42
CA LYS A 58 2.41 6.92 3.17
C LYS A 58 1.52 7.82 4.03
N GLY A 59 2.03 8.29 5.16
CA GLY A 59 1.29 9.20 6.05
C GLY A 59 -0.12 8.68 6.35
N ARG A 60 -1.13 9.48 6.00
CA ARG A 60 -2.55 9.19 6.26
C ARG A 60 -3.24 8.32 5.20
N GLN A 61 -2.48 7.60 4.38
CA GLN A 61 -3.08 6.71 3.39
C GLN A 61 -3.87 5.58 4.07
N LEU A 62 -5.11 5.38 3.62
CA LEU A 62 -5.94 4.26 4.04
C LEU A 62 -5.54 3.01 3.28
N ARG A 63 -5.30 1.95 4.04
CA ARG A 63 -4.86 0.65 3.55
C ARG A 63 -5.64 -0.45 4.25
N VAL A 64 -5.98 -1.50 3.54
CA VAL A 64 -6.55 -2.71 4.15
C VAL A 64 -5.51 -3.36 5.07
N VAL A 65 -5.89 -3.72 6.30
CA VAL A 65 -4.96 -4.28 7.31
C VAL A 65 -4.90 -5.81 7.25
N GLY A 66 -6.02 -6.46 6.93
CA GLY A 66 -6.13 -7.92 6.91
C GLY A 66 -6.75 -8.41 5.61
N ALA A 67 -6.41 -9.63 5.22
CA ALA A 67 -7.12 -10.28 4.13
C ALA A 67 -8.58 -10.48 4.53
N ALA A 68 -9.47 -10.18 3.62
CA ALA A 68 -10.88 -10.50 3.77
C ALA A 68 -11.25 -11.42 2.58
N ILE A 69 -11.99 -12.51 2.84
CA ILE A 69 -12.67 -13.38 1.83
C ILE A 69 -14.15 -12.99 1.58
N PRO A 70 -14.60 -12.75 0.33
CA PRO A 70 -15.98 -12.34 0.05
C PRO A 70 -17.01 -13.40 0.47
N PRO A 71 -18.30 -13.03 0.70
CA PRO A 71 -18.86 -11.68 0.68
C PRO A 71 -18.53 -10.91 1.96
N PHE A 72 -18.05 -9.67 1.83
CA PHE A 72 -17.68 -8.82 2.97
C PHE A 72 -18.88 -8.10 3.56
N THR A 73 -19.05 -8.21 4.87
CA THR A 73 -19.80 -7.24 5.66
C THR A 73 -18.88 -6.17 6.25
N GLU A 74 -17.60 -6.47 6.44
CA GLU A 74 -16.65 -5.53 7.05
C GLU A 74 -15.22 -5.66 6.53
N ILE A 75 -14.49 -4.55 6.61
CA ILE A 75 -13.05 -4.49 6.37
C ILE A 75 -12.39 -3.58 7.42
N ARG A 76 -11.12 -3.87 7.77
CA ARG A 76 -10.32 -3.00 8.66
C ARG A 76 -9.30 -2.21 7.88
N VAL A 77 -9.17 -0.93 8.22
CA VAL A 77 -8.22 -0.01 7.58
C VAL A 77 -7.14 0.49 8.55
N SER A 78 -6.03 0.97 7.99
CA SER A 78 -4.83 1.38 8.71
C SER A 78 -5.03 2.52 9.72
N HIS A 79 -6.09 3.32 9.56
CA HIS A 79 -6.36 4.47 10.41
C HIS A 79 -7.84 4.58 10.71
N ARG A 80 -8.17 5.10 11.89
CA ARG A 80 -9.55 5.47 12.23
C ARG A 80 -10.00 6.66 11.37
N ILE A 81 -11.21 6.59 10.84
CA ILE A 81 -11.81 7.65 10.04
C ILE A 81 -13.21 8.00 10.51
N LYS A 82 -13.69 9.16 10.06
CA LYS A 82 -15.08 9.59 10.16
C LYS A 82 -15.49 10.16 8.82
N VAL A 83 -16.57 9.64 8.25
CA VAL A 83 -17.11 10.09 6.97
C VAL A 83 -18.63 9.98 7.01
N GLN A 84 -19.33 10.86 6.29
CA GLN A 84 -20.77 10.73 6.11
C GLN A 84 -21.07 9.47 5.27
N THR A 85 -22.03 8.69 5.73
CA THR A 85 -22.46 7.44 5.08
C THR A 85 -23.94 7.54 4.72
N PRO A 86 -24.41 6.85 3.67
CA PRO A 86 -23.64 5.95 2.81
C PRO A 86 -22.78 6.69 1.76
N VAL A 87 -21.61 6.14 1.41
CA VAL A 87 -20.64 6.76 0.47
C VAL A 87 -19.93 5.72 -0.38
N ASP A 88 -19.43 6.11 -1.56
CA ASP A 88 -18.68 5.22 -2.43
C ASP A 88 -17.23 5.02 -1.92
N ILE A 89 -16.79 3.78 -1.98
CA ILE A 89 -15.46 3.36 -1.57
C ILE A 89 -14.80 2.55 -2.69
N PHE A 90 -13.52 2.82 -2.91
CA PHE A 90 -12.73 2.25 -3.98
C PHE A 90 -11.51 1.53 -3.43
N PHE A 91 -11.20 0.38 -4.00
CA PHE A 91 -10.05 -0.46 -3.68
C PHE A 91 -9.13 -0.56 -4.89
N SER A 92 -7.93 -1.11 -4.69
CA SER A 92 -7.08 -1.54 -5.81
C SER A 92 -6.78 -0.43 -6.81
N ASP A 93 -6.44 0.75 -6.32
CA ASP A 93 -6.18 1.95 -7.13
C ASP A 93 -7.38 2.37 -8.01
N GLY A 94 -8.59 2.05 -7.56
CA GLY A 94 -9.84 2.46 -8.20
C GLY A 94 -10.50 1.41 -9.09
N THR A 95 -9.87 0.25 -9.29
CA THR A 95 -10.41 -0.80 -10.18
C THR A 95 -11.53 -1.62 -9.56
N GLU A 96 -11.68 -1.54 -8.24
CA GLU A 96 -12.71 -2.23 -7.48
C GLU A 96 -13.51 -1.21 -6.67
N MET A 97 -14.82 -1.42 -6.54
CA MET A 97 -15.74 -0.47 -5.90
C MET A 97 -16.71 -1.21 -4.98
N GLY A 98 -17.18 -0.50 -3.95
CA GLY A 98 -18.32 -0.89 -3.15
C GLY A 98 -18.99 0.33 -2.52
N ARG A 99 -20.00 0.06 -1.71
CA ARG A 99 -20.80 1.04 -0.99
C ARG A 99 -20.56 0.91 0.49
N LEU A 100 -19.98 1.95 1.10
CA LEU A 100 -19.75 2.03 2.53
C LEU A 100 -21.06 2.43 3.22
N ALA A 101 -21.61 1.52 4.02
CA ALA A 101 -22.86 1.69 4.73
C ALA A 101 -22.68 2.37 6.09
N ALA A 102 -21.59 2.07 6.80
CA ALA A 102 -21.29 2.64 8.11
C ALA A 102 -19.78 2.57 8.42
N VAL A 103 -19.34 3.38 9.38
CA VAL A 103 -17.96 3.41 9.88
C VAL A 103 -17.96 3.37 11.40
N ASP A 104 -17.15 2.48 11.96
CA ASP A 104 -16.83 2.39 13.39
C ASP A 104 -15.31 2.48 13.57
N GLY A 105 -14.79 3.71 13.66
CA GLY A 105 -13.35 3.96 13.79
C GLY A 105 -12.56 3.47 12.57
N ASP A 106 -11.82 2.37 12.74
CA ASP A 106 -11.02 1.71 11.70
C ASP A 106 -11.76 0.56 11.00
N ARG A 107 -13.00 0.28 11.40
CA ARG A 107 -13.85 -0.76 10.83
C ARG A 107 -14.88 -0.14 9.88
N LEU A 108 -14.86 -0.59 8.63
CA LEU A 108 -15.74 -0.13 7.57
C LEU A 108 -16.77 -1.22 7.27
N ILE A 109 -18.05 -0.87 7.26
CA ILE A 109 -19.17 -1.81 7.03
C ILE A 109 -19.69 -1.60 5.61
N LEU A 110 -19.66 -2.64 4.78
CA LEU A 110 -19.98 -2.58 3.36
C LEU A 110 -21.39 -3.10 3.08
N ALA A 111 -22.18 -2.36 2.28
CA ALA A 111 -23.46 -2.84 1.76
C ALA A 111 -23.28 -3.73 0.53
N ASP A 112 -22.29 -3.40 -0.31
CA ASP A 112 -21.73 -4.23 -1.36
C ASP A 112 -20.21 -3.97 -1.43
N GLY A 113 -19.47 -4.87 -2.08
CA GLY A 113 -18.02 -4.82 -2.04
C GLY A 113 -17.33 -5.47 -3.25
N PRO A 114 -15.99 -5.43 -3.27
CA PRO A 114 -15.18 -6.02 -4.32
C PRO A 114 -15.52 -7.49 -4.53
N ARG A 115 -15.54 -7.92 -5.80
CA ARG A 115 -15.89 -9.31 -6.18
C ARG A 115 -14.72 -10.28 -6.07
N ARG A 116 -13.64 -9.84 -5.44
CA ARG A 116 -12.40 -10.61 -5.26
C ARG A 116 -11.91 -10.48 -3.82
N LEU A 117 -11.01 -11.40 -3.45
CA LEU A 117 -10.20 -11.27 -2.24
C LEU A 117 -9.48 -9.92 -2.25
N ILE A 118 -9.61 -9.14 -1.18
CA ILE A 118 -8.77 -7.97 -0.93
C ILE A 118 -7.72 -8.31 0.12
N GLY A 119 -6.47 -7.92 -0.17
CA GLY A 119 -5.31 -8.24 0.64
C GLY A 119 -4.80 -7.08 1.50
N PRO A 120 -3.97 -7.38 2.51
CA PRO A 120 -3.26 -6.37 3.28
C PRO A 120 -2.43 -5.44 2.38
N GLY A 121 -2.43 -4.15 2.69
CA GLY A 121 -1.68 -3.14 1.96
C GLY A 121 -2.35 -2.65 0.67
N GLU A 122 -3.52 -3.17 0.30
CA GLU A 122 -4.30 -2.59 -0.79
C GLU A 122 -4.78 -1.17 -0.46
N SER A 123 -4.76 -0.29 -1.46
CA SER A 123 -5.20 1.10 -1.32
C SER A 123 -6.71 1.18 -1.12
N VAL A 124 -7.14 2.12 -0.29
CA VAL A 124 -8.56 2.44 -0.06
C VAL A 124 -8.76 3.93 -0.29
N ASN A 125 -9.74 4.29 -1.11
CA ASN A 125 -10.14 5.67 -1.36
C ASN A 125 -11.64 5.82 -1.10
N ILE A 126 -12.04 6.91 -0.45
CA ILE A 126 -13.44 7.23 -0.18
C ILE A 126 -13.70 8.60 -0.80
N ILE A 127 -14.65 8.68 -1.73
CA ILE A 127 -14.99 9.94 -2.39
C ILE A 127 -16.09 10.61 -1.57
N HIS A 128 -15.69 11.54 -0.71
CA HIS A 128 -16.61 12.32 0.12
C HIS A 128 -16.53 13.81 -0.24
N SER A 129 -17.66 14.51 -0.14
CA SER A 129 -17.75 15.97 -0.24
C SER A 129 -17.41 16.68 1.06
#